data_AF-A0A1V5DFV6-F1
#
_entry.id   AF-A0A1V5DFV6-F1
#
_cell.length_a   1.000
_cell.length_b   1.000
_cell.length_c   1.000
_cell.angle_alpha   90.00
_cell.angle_beta   90.00
_cell.angle_gamma   90.00
#
_symmetry.space_group_name_H-M   'P 1'
#
loop_
_entity.id
_entity.type
_entity.pdbx_description
1 polymer ?
#
loop_
_entity_poly.entity_id
_entity_poly.type
_entity_poly.pdbx_seq_one_letter_code
_entity_poly.pdbx_strand_id
1 'polypeptide(L)'
;MSLKDKYAIVGIGYTPQGEVPERTTLSFHLEACAGAIADAGLKKEDIGGLICYRHFPPAIGEKDVTPYLVAEHLGLAPTYLAQDAN
;
A
#
# COMPACT_ATOMS: atom_id res chain seq x y z
N MET A 1 -21.97 -7.95 -15.83
CA MET A 1 -21.88 -8.62 -14.51
C MET A 1 -21.84 -7.55 -13.42
N SER A 2 -22.49 -7.77 -12.28
CA SER A 2 -22.50 -6.85 -11.13
C SER A 2 -21.41 -7.22 -10.12
N LEU A 3 -20.83 -6.22 -9.43
CA LEU A 3 -19.86 -6.42 -8.34
C LEU A 3 -20.51 -6.71 -6.97
N LYS A 4 -21.84 -6.60 -6.88
CA LYS A 4 -22.58 -6.84 -5.63
C LYS A 4 -22.31 -8.25 -5.09
N ASP A 5 -22.05 -8.36 -3.79
CA ASP A 5 -21.80 -9.61 -3.07
C ASP A 5 -20.60 -10.43 -3.59
N LYS A 6 -19.64 -9.76 -4.25
CA LYS A 6 -18.40 -10.39 -4.78
C LYS A 6 -17.13 -9.98 -4.05
N TYR A 7 -17.10 -8.76 -3.51
CA TYR A 7 -15.92 -8.18 -2.86
C TYR A 7 -16.35 -7.40 -1.62
N ALA A 8 -15.45 -7.28 -0.65
CA ALA A 8 -15.64 -6.51 0.56
C ALA A 8 -14.33 -5.79 0.93
N ILE A 9 -14.45 -4.67 1.64
CA ILE A 9 -13.34 -4.03 2.32
C ILE A 9 -13.30 -4.63 3.72
N VAL A 10 -12.21 -5.32 4.04
CA VAL A 10 -12.06 -6.06 5.30
C VAL A 10 -11.06 -5.44 6.27
N GLY A 11 -10.29 -4.45 5.82
CA GLY A 11 -9.38 -3.70 6.68
C GLY A 11 -9.02 -2.35 6.09
N ILE A 12 -8.74 -1.40 6.96
CA ILE A 12 -8.32 -0.04 6.62
C ILE A 12 -7.10 0.37 7.43
N GLY A 13 -6.21 1.15 6.81
CA GLY A 13 -5.04 1.72 7.46
C GLY A 13 -4.81 3.14 6.95
N TYR A 14 -4.43 4.02 7.84
CA TYR A 14 -4.25 5.45 7.56
C TYR A 14 -3.03 5.96 8.33
N THR A 15 -2.52 7.10 7.89
CA THR A 15 -1.38 7.79 8.49
C THR A 15 -1.78 9.20 8.90
N PRO A 16 -1.01 9.86 9.79
CA PRO A 16 -1.19 11.29 10.07
C PRO A 16 -1.14 12.13 8.79
N GLN A 17 -1.98 13.16 8.71
CA GLN A 17 -2.14 14.02 7.54
C GLN A 17 -1.61 15.43 7.82
N GLY A 18 -0.90 16.03 6.86
CA GLY A 18 -0.32 17.37 6.95
C GLY A 18 1.19 17.36 6.75
N GLU A 19 1.88 18.33 7.36
CA GLU A 19 3.34 18.36 7.43
C GLU A 19 3.80 17.44 8.56
N VAL A 20 4.27 16.24 8.20
CA VAL A 20 4.75 15.25 9.17
C VAL A 20 6.26 15.13 9.01
N PRO A 21 7.07 15.76 9.88
CA PRO A 21 8.52 15.74 9.76
C PRO A 21 9.08 14.33 9.94
N GLU A 22 10.29 14.12 9.42
CA GLU A 22 11.03 12.84 9.54
C GLU A 22 10.31 11.64 8.91
N ARG A 23 9.43 11.89 7.94
CA ARG A 23 8.73 10.86 7.17
C ARG A 23 9.16 10.86 5.72
N THR A 24 9.18 9.67 5.13
CA THR A 24 9.36 9.46 3.69
C THR A 24 8.06 9.00 3.04
N THR A 25 7.93 9.19 1.73
CA THR A 25 6.81 8.68 0.94
C THR A 25 6.62 7.17 1.14
N LEU A 26 7.73 6.42 1.17
CA LEU A 26 7.71 4.98 1.43
C LEU A 26 7.16 4.68 2.83
N SER A 27 7.61 5.41 3.85
CA SER A 27 7.17 5.15 5.23
C SER A 27 5.65 5.30 5.40
N PHE A 28 5.00 6.21 4.65
CA PHE A 28 3.55 6.36 4.68
C PHE A 28 2.82 5.17 4.06
N HIS A 29 3.33 4.67 2.92
CA HIS A 29 2.77 3.46 2.29
C HIS A 29 2.89 2.27 3.23
N LEU A 30 4.06 2.08 3.85
CA LEU A 30 4.29 0.94 4.75
C LEU A 30 3.38 0.97 5.97
N GLU A 31 3.23 2.12 6.63
CA GLU A 31 2.36 2.26 7.80
C GLU A 31 0.89 2.01 7.43
N ALA A 32 0.39 2.64 6.35
CA ALA A 32 -0.99 2.45 5.91
C ALA A 32 -1.27 0.99 5.54
N CYS A 33 -0.40 0.37 4.74
CA CYS A 33 -0.59 -1.03 4.32
C CYS A 33 -0.49 -2.00 5.50
N ALA A 34 0.50 -1.83 6.39
CA ALA A 34 0.64 -2.69 7.57
C ALA A 34 -0.58 -2.56 8.50
N GLY A 35 -1.09 -1.33 8.69
CA GLY A 35 -2.32 -1.08 9.45
C GLY A 35 -3.53 -1.77 8.84
N ALA A 36 -3.71 -1.67 7.53
CA ALA A 36 -4.84 -2.31 6.84
C ALA A 36 -4.80 -3.84 6.90
N ILE A 37 -3.61 -4.44 6.78
CA ILE A 37 -3.42 -5.90 6.91
C ILE A 37 -3.75 -6.34 8.34
N ALA A 38 -3.30 -5.59 9.34
CA ALA A 38 -3.57 -5.89 10.75
C ALA A 38 -5.06 -5.76 11.10
N ASP A 39 -5.73 -4.70 10.63
CA ASP A 39 -7.16 -4.46 10.83
C ASP A 39 -8.01 -5.58 10.21
N ALA A 40 -7.58 -6.11 9.05
CA ALA A 40 -8.21 -7.26 8.42
C ALA A 40 -7.97 -8.60 9.15
N GLY A 41 -7.06 -8.65 10.14
CA GLY A 41 -6.66 -9.88 10.81
C GLY A 41 -5.93 -10.87 9.89
N LEU A 42 -5.34 -10.38 8.79
CA LEU A 42 -4.65 -11.18 7.79
C LEU A 42 -3.15 -11.27 8.07
N LYS A 43 -2.52 -12.29 7.51
CA LYS A 43 -1.07 -12.40 7.44
C LYS A 43 -0.58 -11.92 6.08
N LYS A 44 0.71 -11.60 6.00
CA LYS A 44 1.34 -11.17 4.74
C LYS A 44 1.24 -12.23 3.63
N GLU A 45 1.21 -13.52 3.99
CA GLU A 45 1.06 -14.63 3.03
C GLU A 45 -0.34 -14.69 2.40
N ASP A 46 -1.34 -14.07 3.03
CA ASP A 46 -2.71 -14.02 2.50
C ASP A 46 -2.85 -12.95 1.41
N ILE A 47 -1.85 -12.08 1.22
CA ILE A 47 -1.88 -10.97 0.26
C ILE A 47 -1.36 -11.42 -1.10
N GLY A 48 -2.29 -11.81 -1.98
CA GLY A 48 -1.97 -12.26 -3.34
C GLY A 48 -1.62 -11.15 -4.33
N GLY A 49 -1.94 -9.89 -4.02
CA GLY A 49 -1.68 -8.76 -4.92
C GLY A 49 -1.60 -7.42 -4.20
N LEU A 50 -0.85 -6.49 -4.80
CA LEU A 50 -0.73 -5.11 -4.33
C LEU A 50 -0.92 -4.14 -5.49
N ILE A 51 -1.83 -3.19 -5.30
CA ILE A 51 -2.11 -2.11 -6.24
C ILE A 51 -1.84 -0.80 -5.51
N CYS A 52 -0.92 0.02 -6.03
CA CYS A 52 -0.66 1.35 -5.49
C CYS A 52 -1.27 2.42 -6.38
N TYR A 53 -2.02 3.33 -5.75
CA TYR A 53 -2.57 4.53 -6.36
C TYR A 53 -2.37 5.72 -5.40
N ARG A 54 -1.94 6.90 -5.85
CA ARG A 54 -1.50 7.31 -7.20
C ARG A 54 0.03 7.39 -7.25
N HIS A 55 0.65 7.17 -8.42
CA HIS A 55 2.07 7.52 -8.61
C HIS A 55 2.30 9.03 -8.53
N PHE A 56 3.31 9.43 -7.76
CA PHE A 56 3.82 10.79 -7.70
C PHE A 56 5.33 10.78 -7.95
N PRO A 57 5.89 11.83 -8.57
CA PRO A 57 7.34 11.99 -8.63
C PRO A 57 7.94 11.94 -7.22
N PRO A 58 9.09 11.28 -7.02
CA PRO A 58 9.72 11.20 -5.71
C PRO A 58 10.12 12.60 -5.20
N ALA A 59 10.03 12.78 -3.89
CA ALA A 59 10.57 13.96 -3.22
C ALA A 59 12.10 14.03 -3.36
N ILE A 60 12.67 15.22 -3.16
CA ILE A 60 14.13 15.42 -3.24
C ILE A 60 14.83 14.50 -2.23
N GLY A 61 15.75 13.67 -2.72
CA GLY A 61 16.50 12.73 -1.89
C GLY A 61 15.79 11.40 -1.62
N GLU A 62 14.58 11.21 -2.13
CA GLU A 62 13.86 9.93 -2.04
C GLU A 62 13.96 9.12 -3.34
N LYS A 63 13.83 7.80 -3.20
CA LYS A 63 13.67 6.90 -4.33
C LYS A 63 12.21 6.92 -4.80
N ASP A 64 12.02 6.57 -6.06
CA ASP A 64 10.68 6.34 -6.61
C ASP A 64 9.96 5.22 -5.83
N VAL A 65 8.71 5.47 -5.44
CA VAL A 65 7.91 4.50 -4.68
C VAL A 65 7.05 3.70 -5.63
N THR A 66 7.57 2.53 -6.00
CA THR A 66 6.88 1.55 -6.85
C THR A 66 6.15 0.51 -6.00
N PRO A 67 5.10 -0.16 -6.52
CA PRO A 67 4.46 -1.28 -5.83
C PRO A 67 5.46 -2.39 -5.46
N TYR A 68 6.49 -2.60 -6.28
CA TYR A 68 7.56 -3.56 -5.98
C TYR A 68 8.31 -3.18 -4.70
N LEU A 69 8.75 -1.92 -4.58
CA LEU A 69 9.48 -1.44 -3.40
C LEU A 69 8.63 -1.54 -2.13
N VAL A 70 7.33 -1.19 -2.23
CA VAL A 70 6.39 -1.31 -1.11
C VAL A 70 6.20 -2.77 -0.71
N ALA A 71 5.97 -3.67 -1.66
CA ALA A 71 5.82 -5.10 -1.41
C ALA A 71 7.06 -5.71 -0.75
N GLU A 72 8.26 -5.38 -1.25
CA GLU A 72 9.53 -5.82 -0.68
C GLU A 72 9.66 -5.43 0.79
N HIS A 73 9.41 -4.16 1.12
CA HIS A 73 9.57 -3.66 2.49
C HIS A 73 8.47 -4.15 3.45
N LEU A 74 7.27 -4.47 2.94
CA LEU A 74 6.23 -5.15 3.70
C LEU A 74 6.50 -6.66 3.86
N GLY A 75 7.48 -7.20 3.16
CA GLY A 75 7.77 -8.64 3.11
C GLY A 75 6.67 -9.45 2.42
N LEU A 76 5.93 -8.83 1.49
CA LEU A 76 4.91 -9.49 0.68
C LEU A 76 5.57 -10.24 -0.49
N ALA A 77 4.94 -11.33 -0.92
CA ALA A 77 5.28 -12.05 -2.14
C ALA A 77 4.08 -12.12 -3.10
N PRO A 78 3.56 -10.97 -3.57
CA PRO A 78 2.35 -10.93 -4.39
C PRO A 78 2.61 -11.53 -5.77
N THR A 79 1.60 -12.21 -6.32
CA THR A 79 1.62 -12.71 -7.71
C THR A 79 1.14 -11.65 -8.70
N TYR A 80 0.58 -10.55 -8.20
CA TYR A 80 0.12 -9.41 -8.99
C TYR A 80 0.57 -8.08 -8.38
N LEU A 81 1.24 -7.26 -9.18
CA LEU A 81 1.62 -5.89 -8.84
C LEU A 81 1.09 -4.95 -9.93
N ALA A 82 0.46 -3.86 -9.51
CA ALA A 82 0.07 -2.80 -10.43
C ALA A 82 0.26 -1.41 -9.80
N GLN A 83 0.56 -0.45 -10.65
CA GLN A 83 0.57 0.97 -10.31
C GLN A 83 -0.37 1.67 -11.26
N ASP A 84 -1.31 2.43 -10.70
CA ASP A 84 -2.22 3.24 -11.48
C ASP A 84 -1.89 4.73 -11.30
N ALA A 85 -1.96 5.47 -12.39
CA ALA A 85 -1.51 6.84 -12.53
C ALA A 85 -2.52 7.72 -13.30
N ASN A 86 -3.82 7.37 -13.31
CA ASN A 86 -4.89 8.10 -14.01
C ASN A 86 -4.79 8.13 -15.55
#